data_AF-A0A4S2N8K5-F1
#
_entry.id   AF-A0A4S2N8K5-F1
#
_cell.length_a   1.000
_cell.length_b   1.000
_cell.length_c   1.000
_cell.angle_alpha   90.00
_cell.angle_beta   90.00
_cell.angle_gamma   90.00
#
_symmetry.space_group_name_H-M   'P 1'
#
loop_
_entity.id
_entity.type
_entity.pdbx_description
1 polymer ?
#
loop_
_entity_poly.entity_id
_entity_poly.type
_entity_poly.pdbx_seq_one_letter_code
_entity_poly.pdbx_strand_id
1 'polypeptide(L)'
;MTGDTPTSHTRRSAKKEISTSKSKRMTVATFTVSSRVLIEFSSFFATILSEESQFSEAVSFRAPTAQNVAAPFPLTIDIEDMTLFCVEVVLNLMHGQSHGYYGPNRTRSAKKLKENFEKYFQIAELVEYLDCCELVHDWGQIWLDKSPNLYIEVGDSNTIDKLIFVSDVFQKVLLFHSATQYALAHVVLKRRS
;
A
#
# COMPACT_ATOMS: atom_id res chain seq x y z
N MET A 1 -52.16 10.18 58.66
CA MET A 1 -51.02 10.75 59.39
C MET A 1 -49.83 10.64 58.46
N THR A 2 -49.63 11.63 57.57
CA THR A 2 -48.74 12.81 57.73
C THR A 2 -47.27 12.40 57.83
N GLY A 3 -46.35 12.81 56.94
CA GLY A 3 -46.45 13.82 55.89
C GLY A 3 -45.25 13.90 54.94
N ASP A 4 -45.47 14.68 53.88
CA ASP A 4 -44.68 15.76 53.30
C ASP A 4 -43.21 15.58 52.83
N THR A 5 -43.08 15.60 51.49
CA THR A 5 -42.16 16.31 50.53
C THR A 5 -41.08 17.30 51.05
N PRO A 6 -40.02 17.74 50.28
CA PRO A 6 -39.96 17.90 48.81
C PRO A 6 -38.59 17.72 48.05
N THR A 7 -38.71 17.65 46.71
CA THR A 7 -37.83 18.14 45.61
C THR A 7 -36.31 17.97 45.63
N SER A 8 -35.76 17.32 44.59
CA SER A 8 -34.58 17.87 43.89
C SER A 8 -34.63 17.60 42.38
N HIS A 9 -34.47 18.68 41.62
CA HIS A 9 -34.30 18.70 40.18
C HIS A 9 -33.05 17.92 39.78
N THR A 10 -33.18 16.92 38.92
CA THR A 10 -32.04 16.48 38.09
C THR A 10 -32.34 16.77 36.63
N ARG A 11 -31.84 17.94 36.23
CA ARG A 11 -31.67 18.44 34.87
C ARG A 11 -31.13 17.31 33.98
N ARG A 12 -31.89 16.90 32.97
CA ARG A 12 -31.38 16.21 31.78
C ARG A 12 -30.43 17.17 31.07
N SER A 13 -29.16 17.15 31.46
CA SER A 13 -28.09 17.68 30.62
C SER A 13 -27.78 16.61 29.58
N ALA A 14 -28.40 16.74 28.42
CA ALA A 14 -27.94 16.11 27.19
C ALA A 14 -26.51 16.63 26.93
N LYS A 15 -25.51 15.90 27.44
CA LYS A 15 -24.12 16.09 27.05
C LYS A 15 -24.00 15.52 25.64
N LYS A 16 -24.27 16.39 24.67
CA LYS A 16 -23.90 16.23 23.28
C LYS A 16 -22.39 15.96 23.28
N GLU A 17 -22.00 14.69 23.19
CA GLU A 17 -20.63 14.32 22.89
C GLU A 17 -20.34 14.85 21.51
N ILE A 18 -19.75 16.04 21.49
CA ILE A 18 -19.12 16.60 20.31
C ILE A 18 -17.99 15.64 20.00
N SER A 19 -18.22 14.86 18.96
CA SER A 19 -17.21 14.15 18.18
C SER A 19 -16.10 15.14 17.85
N THR A 20 -15.07 15.18 18.70
CA THR A 20 -13.77 15.69 18.30
C THR A 20 -13.15 14.56 17.51
N SER A 21 -13.44 14.55 16.22
CA SER A 21 -12.63 13.88 15.20
C SER A 21 -11.18 14.26 15.45
N LYS A 22 -10.46 13.39 16.16
CA LYS A 22 -9.00 13.46 16.25
C LYS A 22 -8.52 13.32 14.82
N SER A 23 -8.20 14.46 14.19
CA SER A 23 -7.45 14.50 12.96
C SER A 23 -6.18 13.70 13.21
N LYS A 24 -6.19 12.44 12.75
CA LYS A 24 -5.05 11.54 12.80
C LYS A 24 -3.99 12.25 11.96
N ARG A 25 -3.01 12.89 12.61
CA ARG A 25 -1.89 13.52 11.89
C ARG A 25 -1.31 12.44 10.99
N MET A 26 -1.46 12.60 9.67
CA MET A 26 -0.76 11.74 8.71
C MET A 26 0.73 11.94 8.96
N THR A 27 1.41 10.84 9.27
CA THR A 27 2.86 10.86 9.36
C THR A 27 3.38 11.04 7.94
N VAL A 28 3.92 12.21 7.64
CA VAL A 28 4.61 12.49 6.38
C VAL A 28 6.05 12.02 6.54
N ALA A 29 6.50 11.13 5.66
CA ALA A 29 7.90 10.73 5.58
C ALA A 29 8.44 11.12 4.20
N THR A 30 9.70 11.52 4.15
CA THR A 30 10.37 11.92 2.92
C THR A 30 11.44 10.88 2.59
N PHE A 31 11.44 10.44 1.34
CA PHE A 31 12.44 9.50 0.81
C PHE A 31 13.33 10.23 -0.19
N THR A 32 14.64 10.02 -0.10
CA THR A 32 15.60 10.50 -1.10
C THR A 32 15.99 9.31 -1.98
N VAL A 33 15.63 9.38 -3.26
CA VAL A 33 15.78 8.29 -4.24
C VAL A 33 16.37 8.80 -5.56
N SER A 34 16.93 7.89 -6.36
CA SER A 34 17.51 8.22 -7.66
C SER A 34 16.42 8.38 -8.71
N SER A 35 16.26 9.56 -9.28
CA SER A 35 15.32 9.82 -10.38
C SER A 35 15.56 8.91 -11.58
N ARG A 36 16.82 8.64 -11.93
CA ARG A 36 17.19 7.71 -13.00
C ARG A 36 16.60 6.32 -12.77
N VAL A 37 16.72 5.81 -11.54
CA VAL A 37 16.20 4.49 -11.17
C VAL A 37 14.67 4.49 -11.20
N LEU A 38 14.02 5.55 -10.72
CA LEU A 38 12.57 5.68 -10.82
C LEU A 38 12.09 5.63 -12.28
N ILE A 39 12.72 6.40 -13.17
CA ILE A 39 12.39 6.44 -14.61
C ILE A 39 12.62 5.07 -15.27
N GLU A 40 13.70 4.37 -14.91
CA GLU A 40 14.05 3.06 -15.46
C GLU A 40 12.99 2.01 -15.15
N PHE A 41 12.40 2.03 -13.95
CA PHE A 41 11.48 1.00 -13.49
C PHE A 41 10.00 1.37 -13.52
N SER A 42 9.63 2.61 -13.83
CA SER A 42 8.25 3.09 -13.74
C SER A 42 7.94 4.10 -14.84
N SER A 43 6.96 3.78 -15.68
CA SER A 43 6.51 4.69 -16.73
C SER A 43 5.82 5.94 -16.15
N PHE A 44 5.19 5.81 -14.98
CA PHE A 44 4.62 6.92 -14.22
C PHE A 44 5.69 7.96 -13.90
N PHE A 45 6.80 7.53 -13.31
CA PHE A 45 7.92 8.43 -13.02
C PHE A 45 8.62 8.90 -14.29
N ALA A 46 8.73 8.05 -15.31
CA ALA A 46 9.24 8.48 -16.62
C ALA A 46 8.42 9.64 -17.18
N THR A 47 7.09 9.59 -17.08
CA THR A 47 6.19 10.64 -17.58
C THR A 47 6.36 11.92 -16.78
N ILE A 48 6.17 11.86 -15.45
CA ILE A 48 6.23 13.04 -14.57
C ILE A 48 7.61 13.69 -14.61
N LEU A 49 8.67 12.88 -14.58
CA LEU A 49 10.02 13.39 -14.61
C LEU A 49 10.45 13.79 -16.03
N SER A 50 9.90 13.22 -17.11
CA SER A 50 10.23 13.68 -18.46
C SER A 50 9.73 15.10 -18.77
N GLU A 51 8.60 15.49 -18.17
CA GLU A 51 8.04 16.84 -18.33
C GLU A 51 8.75 17.87 -17.44
N GLU A 52 9.34 17.45 -16.31
CA GLU A 52 9.95 18.35 -15.31
C GLU A 52 11.49 18.26 -15.18
N SER A 53 12.15 17.24 -15.77
CA SER A 53 13.58 16.95 -15.57
C SER A 53 14.40 16.92 -16.87
N GLN A 54 14.74 18.10 -17.39
CA GLN A 54 15.94 18.26 -18.23
C GLN A 54 17.26 18.31 -17.43
N PHE A 55 17.29 17.87 -16.17
CA PHE A 55 18.44 18.12 -15.28
C PHE A 55 19.09 16.88 -14.64
N SER A 56 20.25 16.56 -15.22
CA SER A 56 21.54 16.19 -14.61
C SER A 56 21.61 15.02 -13.64
N GLU A 57 21.99 13.86 -14.17
CA GLU A 57 22.93 12.97 -13.50
C GLU A 57 24.20 13.76 -13.11
N ALA A 58 24.80 13.40 -11.97
CA ALA A 58 25.95 14.05 -11.33
C ALA A 58 26.94 14.80 -12.27
N VAL A 59 27.27 16.05 -11.93
CA VAL A 59 28.43 16.76 -12.50
C VAL A 59 29.40 17.13 -11.37
N SER A 60 30.64 16.67 -11.47
CA SER A 60 31.75 17.08 -10.63
C SER A 60 32.73 17.95 -11.43
N PHE A 61 32.97 19.19 -11.01
CA PHE A 61 34.18 19.94 -11.36
C PHE A 61 34.59 20.88 -10.22
N ARG A 62 35.91 21.00 -10.01
CA ARG A 62 36.55 21.85 -9.00
C ARG A 62 37.33 22.97 -9.70
N ALA A 63 37.01 24.24 -9.42
CA ALA A 63 37.91 25.41 -9.37
C ALA A 63 37.08 26.70 -9.07
N PRO A 64 37.69 27.76 -8.49
CA PRO A 64 37.02 28.62 -7.52
C PRO A 64 36.31 29.87 -8.08
N THR A 65 35.28 30.27 -7.33
CA THR A 65 34.62 31.60 -7.26
C THR A 65 33.93 32.14 -8.53
N ALA A 66 32.60 31.99 -8.58
CA ALA A 66 31.65 33.08 -8.75
C ALA A 66 30.22 32.58 -8.44
N GLN A 67 29.45 33.40 -7.74
CA GLN A 67 28.11 33.13 -7.23
C GLN A 67 27.09 32.83 -8.34
N ASN A 68 26.50 31.64 -8.35
CA ASN A 68 25.13 31.39 -7.90
C ASN A 68 24.79 29.94 -8.24
N VAL A 69 24.76 29.13 -7.18
CA VAL A 69 24.44 27.72 -7.19
C VAL A 69 23.00 27.58 -7.67
N ALA A 70 22.79 27.01 -8.86
CA ALA A 70 21.50 26.47 -9.24
C ALA A 70 21.23 25.27 -8.31
N ALA A 71 20.59 25.53 -7.18
CA ALA A 71 20.10 24.48 -6.31
C ALA A 71 18.94 23.77 -7.03
N PRO A 72 19.03 22.46 -7.32
CA PRO A 72 17.90 21.72 -7.86
C PRO A 72 16.78 21.74 -6.81
N PHE A 73 15.59 22.18 -7.20
CA PHE A 73 14.43 22.13 -6.33
C PHE A 73 14.11 20.67 -6.00
N PRO A 74 13.93 20.28 -4.73
CA PRO A 74 13.46 18.95 -4.40
C PRO A 74 12.03 18.79 -4.94
N LEU A 75 11.87 17.99 -5.99
CA LEU A 75 10.54 17.59 -6.45
C LEU A 75 9.96 16.64 -5.39
N THR A 76 8.84 17.04 -4.80
CA THR A 76 8.11 16.21 -3.84
C THR A 76 6.89 15.66 -4.56
N ILE A 77 6.80 14.34 -4.64
CA ILE A 77 5.64 13.64 -5.21
C ILE A 77 4.85 13.09 -4.03
N ASP A 78 3.63 13.61 -3.85
CA ASP A 78 2.72 13.12 -2.82
C ASP A 78 2.07 11.83 -3.30
N ILE A 79 2.29 10.74 -2.56
CA ILE A 79 1.63 9.45 -2.78
C ILE A 79 0.47 9.38 -1.77
N GLU A 80 -0.74 9.67 -2.24
CA GLU A 80 -1.95 9.63 -1.42
C GLU A 80 -2.41 8.18 -1.15
N ASP A 81 -3.09 7.99 -0.02
CA ASP A 81 -3.79 6.75 0.36
C ASP A 81 -2.99 5.44 0.45
N MET A 82 -1.66 5.50 0.34
CA MET A 82 -0.77 4.33 0.47
C MET A 82 -0.08 4.28 1.83
N THR A 83 0.17 3.08 2.33
CA THR A 83 0.92 2.94 3.59
C THR A 83 2.40 3.25 3.34
N LEU A 84 3.02 3.98 4.28
CA LEU A 84 4.46 4.27 4.26
C LEU A 84 5.32 3.01 4.04
N PHE A 85 4.88 1.91 4.63
CA PHE A 85 5.50 0.60 4.50
C PHE A 85 5.52 0.11 3.03
N CYS A 86 4.41 0.22 2.30
CA CYS A 86 4.36 -0.22 0.90
C CYS A 86 5.25 0.64 0.00
N VAL A 87 5.23 1.96 0.24
CA VAL A 87 6.11 2.91 -0.47
C VAL A 87 7.57 2.54 -0.24
N GLU A 88 7.98 2.32 1.01
CA GLU A 88 9.34 1.91 1.35
C GLU A 88 9.73 0.57 0.68
N VAL A 89 8.83 -0.42 0.66
CA VAL A 89 9.10 -1.71 0.00
C VAL A 89 9.33 -1.52 -1.51
N VAL A 90 8.43 -0.82 -2.20
CA VAL A 90 8.53 -0.64 -3.66
C VAL A 90 9.76 0.19 -4.05
N LEU A 91 10.05 1.28 -3.32
CA LEU A 91 11.24 2.10 -3.59
C LEU A 91 12.52 1.30 -3.37
N ASN A 92 12.60 0.49 -2.31
CA ASN A 92 13.75 -0.36 -2.06
C ASN A 92 13.91 -1.43 -3.14
N LEU A 93 12.81 -2.01 -3.63
CA LEU A 93 12.83 -2.97 -4.74
C LEU A 93 13.39 -2.34 -6.02
N MET A 94 12.92 -1.15 -6.40
CA MET A 94 13.45 -0.39 -7.55
C MET A 94 14.96 -0.17 -7.44
N HIS A 95 15.46 0.10 -6.24
CA HIS A 95 16.88 0.40 -6.01
C HIS A 95 17.74 -0.85 -5.75
N GLY A 96 17.17 -2.06 -5.85
CA GLY A 96 17.88 -3.30 -5.52
C GLY A 96 18.34 -3.38 -4.06
N GLN A 97 17.68 -2.65 -3.16
CA GLN A 97 17.98 -2.58 -1.74
C GLN A 97 17.16 -3.60 -0.94
N SER A 98 17.63 -3.95 0.25
CA SER A 98 16.86 -4.78 1.16
C SER A 98 15.61 -4.04 1.63
N HIS A 99 14.44 -4.50 1.20
CA HIS A 99 13.13 -3.98 1.63
C HIS A 99 12.64 -4.57 2.97
N GLY A 100 13.37 -5.52 3.57
CA GLY A 100 13.05 -6.09 4.89
C GLY A 100 11.76 -6.93 4.96
N TYR A 101 10.99 -7.01 3.87
CA TYR A 101 9.71 -7.71 3.83
C TYR A 101 9.77 -9.03 3.06
N TYR A 102 9.93 -10.13 3.78
CA TYR A 102 10.05 -11.47 3.19
C TYR A 102 8.73 -12.27 3.23
N GLY A 103 7.59 -11.64 3.52
CA GLY A 103 6.31 -12.32 3.75
C GLY A 103 6.16 -12.92 5.17
N PRO A 104 5.08 -13.67 5.45
CA PRO A 104 4.87 -14.29 6.74
C PRO A 104 5.97 -15.32 7.03
N ASN A 105 6.62 -15.19 8.19
CA ASN A 105 7.44 -16.28 8.73
C ASN A 105 6.51 -17.42 9.14
N ARG A 106 6.36 -18.46 8.29
CA ARG A 106 5.67 -19.75 8.52
C ARG A 106 4.64 -19.70 9.66
N THR A 107 3.65 -18.81 9.54
CA THR A 107 2.68 -18.59 10.61
C THR A 107 1.38 -19.27 10.25
N ARG A 108 0.90 -20.16 11.13
CA ARG A 108 -0.39 -20.86 10.97
C ARG A 108 -1.60 -20.05 11.46
N SER A 109 -1.40 -18.78 11.83
CA SER A 109 -2.49 -17.93 12.32
C SER A 109 -3.19 -17.27 11.14
N ALA A 110 -4.46 -17.62 10.93
CA ALA A 110 -5.31 -17.04 9.89
C ALA A 110 -5.38 -15.51 9.94
N LYS A 111 -5.38 -14.93 11.16
CA LYS A 111 -5.35 -13.47 11.34
C LYS A 111 -4.08 -12.86 10.73
N LYS A 112 -2.91 -13.43 11.03
CA LYS A 112 -1.63 -12.94 10.49
C LYS A 112 -1.51 -13.18 9.00
N LEU A 113 -2.10 -14.27 8.48
CA LEU A 113 -2.14 -14.52 7.04
C LEU A 113 -2.99 -13.46 6.33
N LYS A 114 -4.17 -13.11 6.87
CA LYS A 114 -5.00 -12.01 6.36
C LYS A 114 -4.28 -10.65 6.41
N GLU A 115 -3.58 -10.35 7.50
CA GLU A 115 -2.78 -9.12 7.61
C GLU A 115 -1.63 -9.04 6.61
N ASN A 116 -0.96 -10.16 6.30
CA ASN A 116 0.08 -10.19 5.27
C ASN A 116 -0.49 -10.12 3.87
N PHE A 117 -1.63 -10.76 3.64
CA PHE A 117 -2.32 -10.67 2.37
C PHE A 117 -2.72 -9.24 2.04
N GLU A 118 -3.23 -8.49 3.03
CA GLU A 118 -3.56 -7.09 2.84
C GLU A 118 -2.34 -6.26 2.43
N LYS A 119 -1.14 -6.59 2.94
CA LYS A 119 0.11 -5.95 2.49
C LYS A 119 0.46 -6.30 1.06
N TYR A 120 0.26 -7.55 0.64
CA TYR A 120 0.46 -7.94 -0.77
C TYR A 120 -0.47 -7.17 -1.69
N PHE A 121 -1.74 -7.02 -1.29
CA PHE A 121 -2.71 -6.25 -2.02
C PHE A 121 -2.30 -4.78 -2.14
N GLN A 122 -1.93 -4.12 -1.04
CA GLN A 122 -1.47 -2.73 -1.07
C GLN A 122 -0.18 -2.53 -1.88
N ILE A 123 0.75 -3.50 -1.85
CA ILE A 123 1.95 -3.47 -2.70
C ILE A 123 1.52 -3.61 -4.18
N ALA A 124 0.61 -4.53 -4.50
CA ALA A 124 0.10 -4.71 -5.85
C ALA A 124 -0.59 -3.44 -6.37
N GLU A 125 -1.42 -2.78 -5.56
CA GLU A 125 -2.06 -1.52 -5.93
C GLU A 125 -1.04 -0.42 -6.21
N LEU A 126 0.00 -0.33 -5.37
CA LEU A 126 1.05 0.68 -5.55
C LEU A 126 1.89 0.44 -6.82
N VAL A 127 2.27 -0.80 -7.11
CA VAL A 127 3.08 -1.06 -8.32
C VAL A 127 2.27 -0.96 -9.60
N GLU A 128 0.98 -1.25 -9.56
CA GLU A 128 0.07 -0.98 -10.68
C GLU A 128 -0.09 0.53 -10.87
N TYR A 129 -0.30 1.29 -9.78
CA TYR A 129 -0.39 2.76 -9.83
C TYR A 129 0.87 3.42 -10.39
N LEU A 130 2.04 2.93 -10.00
CA LEU A 130 3.33 3.42 -10.49
C LEU A 130 3.74 2.81 -11.84
N ASP A 131 2.92 1.93 -12.43
CA ASP A 131 3.21 1.19 -13.66
C ASP A 131 4.61 0.53 -13.65
N CYS A 132 4.83 -0.33 -12.65
CA CYS A 132 6.10 -1.01 -12.40
C CYS A 132 5.92 -2.48 -11.98
N CYS A 133 4.93 -3.17 -12.54
CA CYS A 133 4.53 -4.53 -12.14
C CYS A 133 5.63 -5.59 -12.32
N GLU A 134 6.58 -5.38 -13.24
CA GLU A 134 7.71 -6.30 -13.44
C GLU A 134 8.59 -6.43 -12.18
N LEU A 135 8.67 -5.40 -11.33
CA LEU A 135 9.47 -5.41 -10.09
C LEU A 135 9.05 -6.49 -9.11
N VAL A 136 7.77 -6.84 -9.09
CA VAL A 136 7.20 -7.77 -8.10
C VAL A 136 7.03 -9.18 -8.64
N HIS A 137 7.40 -9.45 -9.89
CA HIS A 137 7.20 -10.77 -10.50
C HIS A 137 7.94 -11.87 -9.72
N ASP A 138 9.24 -11.71 -9.48
CA ASP A 138 10.05 -12.69 -8.76
C ASP A 138 9.69 -12.74 -7.27
N TRP A 139 9.44 -11.58 -6.66
CA TRP A 139 9.05 -11.47 -5.26
C TRP A 139 7.68 -12.06 -4.96
N GLY A 140 6.75 -11.96 -5.90
CA GLY A 140 5.43 -12.57 -5.81
C GLY A 140 5.52 -14.07 -5.62
N GLN A 141 6.51 -14.74 -6.22
CA GLN A 141 6.72 -16.18 -6.01
C GLN A 141 7.09 -16.45 -4.55
N ILE A 142 8.10 -15.73 -4.05
CA ILE A 142 8.63 -15.88 -2.69
C ILE A 142 7.56 -15.60 -1.63
N TRP A 143 6.75 -14.56 -1.86
CA TRP A 143 5.71 -14.14 -0.94
C TRP A 143 4.51 -15.11 -0.92
N LEU A 144 4.05 -15.55 -2.09
CA LEU A 144 2.88 -16.43 -2.20
C LEU A 144 3.20 -17.88 -1.80
N ASP A 145 4.41 -18.39 -2.07
CA ASP A 145 4.84 -19.73 -1.64
C ASP A 145 4.86 -19.89 -0.12
N LYS A 146 5.04 -18.79 0.61
CA LYS A 146 4.97 -18.77 2.08
C LYS A 146 3.54 -18.82 2.63
N SER A 147 2.54 -18.78 1.75
CA SER A 147 1.12 -18.70 2.09
C SER A 147 0.28 -19.76 1.33
N PRO A 148 0.59 -21.07 1.45
CA PRO A 148 0.00 -22.11 0.60
C PRO A 148 -1.52 -22.36 0.76
N ASN A 149 -2.17 -21.74 1.76
CA ASN A 149 -3.60 -21.89 2.05
C ASN A 149 -4.41 -20.59 1.86
N LEU A 150 -3.84 -19.61 1.15
CA LEU A 150 -4.42 -18.27 1.00
C LEU A 150 -5.85 -18.29 0.44
N TYR A 151 -6.17 -19.23 -0.45
CA TYR A 151 -7.49 -19.36 -1.06
C TYR A 151 -8.55 -19.98 -0.11
N ILE A 152 -8.13 -20.78 0.87
CA ILE A 152 -9.04 -21.43 1.85
C ILE A 152 -9.35 -20.48 3.00
N GLU A 153 -8.34 -19.76 3.48
CA GLU A 153 -8.46 -19.00 4.73
C GLU A 153 -9.13 -17.64 4.57
N VAL A 154 -9.27 -17.15 3.33
CA VAL A 154 -9.76 -15.80 3.08
C VAL A 154 -11.12 -15.77 2.38
N GLY A 155 -11.91 -16.84 2.55
CA GLY A 155 -13.17 -17.16 1.84
C GLY A 155 -14.36 -16.19 1.90
N ASP A 156 -14.14 -14.88 1.98
CA ASP A 156 -15.13 -13.85 1.62
C ASP A 156 -14.94 -13.37 0.17
N SER A 157 -16.02 -12.94 -0.49
CA SER A 157 -16.00 -12.55 -1.91
C SER A 157 -15.02 -11.42 -2.20
N ASN A 158 -14.95 -10.42 -1.30
CA ASN A 158 -14.08 -9.26 -1.46
C ASN A 158 -12.60 -9.66 -1.50
N THR A 159 -12.22 -10.68 -0.75
CA THR A 159 -10.82 -11.10 -0.74
C THR A 159 -10.46 -11.98 -1.94
N ILE A 160 -11.42 -12.68 -2.53
CA ILE A 160 -11.17 -13.40 -3.80
C ILE A 160 -10.83 -12.38 -4.91
N ASP A 161 -11.54 -11.25 -4.98
CA ASP A 161 -11.26 -10.20 -5.96
C ASP A 161 -9.86 -9.62 -5.77
N LYS A 162 -9.47 -9.33 -4.52
CA LYS A 162 -8.10 -8.92 -4.19
C LYS A 162 -7.07 -9.97 -4.58
N LEU A 163 -7.38 -11.26 -4.41
CA LEU A 163 -6.46 -12.35 -4.74
C LEU A 163 -6.26 -12.45 -6.25
N ILE A 164 -7.32 -12.29 -7.03
CA ILE A 164 -7.25 -12.23 -8.49
C ILE A 164 -6.35 -11.06 -8.90
N PHE A 165 -6.58 -9.87 -8.34
CA PHE A 165 -5.76 -8.68 -8.63
C PHE A 165 -4.28 -8.88 -8.27
N VAL A 166 -3.97 -9.34 -7.05
CA VAL A 166 -2.58 -9.65 -6.65
C VAL A 166 -1.95 -10.69 -7.57
N SER A 167 -2.70 -11.71 -7.97
CA SER A 167 -2.18 -12.76 -8.85
C SER A 167 -1.88 -12.25 -10.25
N ASP A 168 -2.67 -11.29 -10.75
CA ASP A 168 -2.46 -10.66 -12.04
C ASP A 168 -1.20 -9.79 -12.02
N VAL A 169 -1.13 -8.85 -11.07
CA VAL A 169 0.01 -7.94 -10.89
C VAL A 169 1.32 -8.69 -10.63
N PHE A 170 1.29 -9.75 -9.83
CA PHE A 170 2.47 -10.58 -9.55
C PHE A 170 2.75 -11.63 -10.64
N GLN A 171 1.97 -11.63 -11.73
CA GLN A 171 2.03 -12.56 -12.86
C GLN A 171 2.01 -14.04 -12.45
N LYS A 172 1.19 -14.40 -11.47
CA LYS A 172 0.98 -15.78 -11.00
C LYS A 172 -0.22 -16.43 -11.68
N VAL A 173 0.01 -16.80 -12.94
CA VAL A 173 -0.99 -17.39 -13.84
C VAL A 173 -1.80 -18.53 -13.21
N LEU A 174 -1.15 -19.49 -12.53
CA LEU A 174 -1.85 -20.62 -11.91
C LEU A 174 -2.74 -20.19 -10.73
N LEU A 175 -2.29 -19.23 -9.94
CA LEU A 175 -3.06 -18.70 -8.81
C LEU A 175 -4.23 -17.86 -9.30
N PHE A 176 -4.00 -17.02 -10.33
CA PHE A 176 -5.03 -16.24 -11.00
C PHE A 176 -6.16 -17.13 -11.53
N HIS A 177 -5.82 -18.19 -12.28
CA HIS A 177 -6.80 -19.13 -12.80
C HIS A 177 -7.59 -19.82 -11.67
N SER A 178 -6.90 -20.28 -10.63
CA SER A 178 -7.53 -20.97 -9.51
C SER A 178 -8.48 -20.05 -8.74
N ALA A 179 -8.07 -18.81 -8.46
CA ALA A 179 -8.89 -17.80 -7.78
C ALA A 179 -10.12 -17.42 -8.61
N THR A 180 -9.94 -17.22 -9.93
CA THR A 180 -11.03 -16.90 -10.85
C THR A 180 -12.05 -18.04 -10.96
N GLN A 181 -11.59 -19.28 -11.06
CA GLN A 181 -12.48 -20.45 -11.06
C GLN A 181 -13.29 -20.55 -9.76
N TYR A 182 -12.64 -20.30 -8.62
CA TYR A 182 -13.30 -20.28 -7.32
C TYR A 182 -14.37 -19.16 -7.23
N ALA A 183 -14.05 -17.94 -7.69
CA ALA A 183 -15.00 -16.83 -7.77
C ALA A 183 -16.25 -17.19 -8.59
N LEU A 184 -16.04 -17.77 -9.79
CA LEU A 184 -17.12 -18.20 -10.68
C LEU A 184 -18.00 -19.27 -10.04
N ALA A 185 -17.41 -20.26 -9.38
CA ALA A 185 -18.16 -21.31 -8.67
C ALA A 185 -19.06 -20.71 -7.57
N HIS A 186 -18.56 -19.75 -6.80
CA HIS A 186 -19.34 -19.05 -5.77
C HIS A 186 -20.50 -18.24 -6.35
N VAL A 187 -20.29 -17.53 -7.45
CA VAL A 187 -21.36 -16.78 -8.14
C VAL A 187 -22.45 -17.73 -8.64
N VAL A 188 -22.08 -18.87 -9.21
CA VAL A 188 -23.04 -19.88 -9.71
C VAL A 188 -23.83 -20.50 -8.56
N LEU A 189 -23.17 -20.85 -7.45
CA LEU A 189 -23.83 -21.44 -6.28
C LEU A 189 -24.80 -20.46 -5.62
N LYS A 190 -24.41 -19.19 -5.48
CA LYS A 190 -25.26 -18.14 -4.89
C LYS A 190 -26.50 -17.80 -5.73
N ARG A 191 -26.47 -18.04 -7.05
CA ARG A 191 -27.66 -17.89 -7.92
C ARG A 191 -28.66 -19.03 -7.82
N ARG A 192 -28.26 -20.18 -7.24
CA ARG A 192 -29.09 -21.38 -7.10
C ARG A 192 -29.73 -21.53 -5.72
N SER A 193 -29.26 -20.77 -4.73
CA SER A 193 -29.81 -20.64 -3.38
C SER A 193 -30.82 -19.51 -3.28
#